data_AF-A0A969A1M3-F1
#
_entry.id   AF-A0A969A1M3-F1
#
_cell.length_a   1.000
_cell.length_b   1.000
_cell.length_c   1.000
_cell.angle_alpha   90.00
_cell.angle_beta   90.00
_cell.angle_gamma   90.00
#
_symmetry.space_group_name_H-M   'P 1'
#
loop_
_entity.id
_entity.type
_entity.pdbx_description
1 polymer ?
#
loop_
_entity_poly.entity_id
_entity_poly.type
_entity_poly.pdbx_seq_one_letter_code
_entity_poly.pdbx_strand_id
1 'polypeptide(L)'
;MRRLQTEFSDRQATLSTLSHRYWQEFLNLMDILQHFNCLVDVQPTTLGEIAAAIRGENELWLGLALASGQFDQLEAPQLTAACAALVTENSRPDTWTRYQISKAVELVLRGLRGLRHDIFKQQRQHQVMLPVWLEYEITAVVERWASETDWNELCDHTSLDEGDIVRILRRTADVLSQIPHVPHLSPQLIGNAREAIEILDRFPLNE
;
A
#
# COMPACT_ATOMS: atom_id res chain seq x y z
N MET A 1 -31.26 -43.12 -0.45
CA MET A 1 -31.58 -42.66 0.91
C MET A 1 -30.33 -42.51 1.78
N ARG A 2 -29.68 -43.58 2.26
CA ARG A 2 -28.47 -43.46 3.13
C ARG A 2 -27.32 -42.65 2.53
N ARG A 3 -26.98 -42.88 1.25
CA ARG A 3 -25.90 -42.14 0.55
C ARG A 3 -26.15 -40.62 0.49
N LEU A 4 -27.40 -40.21 0.28
CA LEU A 4 -27.80 -38.81 0.24
C LEU A 4 -27.80 -38.16 1.64
N GLN A 5 -28.13 -38.92 2.69
CA GLN A 5 -28.07 -38.44 4.08
C GLN A 5 -26.62 -38.25 4.55
N THR A 6 -25.72 -39.16 4.18
CA THR A 6 -24.28 -39.01 4.45
C THR A 6 -23.73 -37.80 3.69
N GLU A 7 -24.04 -37.66 2.40
CA GLU A 7 -23.58 -36.53 1.60
C GLU A 7 -24.13 -35.17 2.11
N PHE A 8 -25.37 -35.14 2.60
CA PHE A 8 -25.95 -33.96 3.22
C PHE A 8 -25.27 -33.61 4.56
N SER A 9 -25.03 -34.60 5.42
CA SER A 9 -24.33 -34.43 6.69
C SER A 9 -22.89 -33.93 6.49
N ASP A 10 -22.17 -34.50 5.52
CA ASP A 10 -20.80 -34.11 5.19
C ASP A 10 -20.75 -32.66 4.66
N ARG A 11 -21.69 -32.28 3.78
CA ARG A 11 -21.83 -30.89 3.30
C ARG A 11 -22.17 -29.93 4.43
N GLN A 12 -23.05 -30.32 5.36
CA GLN A 12 -23.45 -29.48 6.48
C GLN A 12 -22.31 -29.28 7.49
N ALA A 13 -21.51 -30.32 7.77
CA ALA A 13 -20.31 -30.24 8.59
C ALA A 13 -19.20 -29.41 7.92
N THR A 14 -19.07 -29.51 6.60
CA THR A 14 -18.14 -28.67 5.82
C THR A 14 -18.55 -27.19 5.90
N LEU A 15 -19.84 -26.88 5.69
CA LEU A 15 -20.37 -25.52 5.77
C LEU A 15 -20.21 -24.91 7.17
N SER A 16 -20.47 -25.68 8.24
CA SER A 16 -20.30 -25.18 9.61
C SER A 16 -18.84 -24.89 9.92
N THR A 17 -17.92 -25.75 9.48
CA THR A 17 -16.48 -25.56 9.65
C THR A 17 -15.98 -24.33 8.89
N LEU A 18 -16.42 -24.15 7.64
CA LEU A 18 -16.10 -22.97 6.84
C LEU A 18 -16.66 -21.69 7.47
N SER A 19 -17.93 -21.70 7.88
CA SER A 19 -18.56 -20.55 8.55
C SER A 19 -17.83 -20.16 9.84
N HIS A 20 -17.42 -21.15 10.65
CA HIS A 20 -16.66 -20.88 11.87
C HIS A 20 -15.28 -20.30 11.57
N ARG A 21 -14.59 -20.81 10.54
CA ARG A 21 -13.29 -20.27 10.10
C ARG A 21 -13.38 -18.82 9.63
N TYR A 22 -14.35 -18.50 8.76
CA TYR A 22 -14.54 -17.12 8.28
C TYR A 22 -14.92 -16.17 9.41
N TRP A 23 -15.72 -16.65 10.38
CA TRP A 23 -16.04 -15.86 11.56
C TRP A 23 -14.80 -15.57 12.42
N GLN A 24 -13.93 -16.56 12.63
CA GLN A 24 -12.69 -16.35 13.38
C GLN A 24 -11.75 -15.39 12.65
N GLU A 25 -11.63 -15.49 11.32
CA GLU A 25 -10.85 -14.57 10.50
C GLU A 25 -11.38 -13.13 10.60
N PHE A 26 -12.71 -12.96 10.56
CA PHE A 26 -13.35 -11.67 10.76
C PHE A 26 -13.04 -11.07 12.14
N LEU A 27 -13.16 -11.86 13.22
CA LEU A 27 -12.81 -11.42 14.57
C LEU A 27 -11.33 -11.03 14.68
N ASN A 28 -10.44 -11.82 14.08
CA ASN A 28 -9.01 -11.53 14.04
C ASN A 28 -8.71 -10.19 13.34
N LEU A 29 -9.39 -9.88 12.24
CA LEU A 29 -9.26 -8.59 11.56
C LEU A 29 -9.81 -7.45 12.42
N MET A 30 -10.94 -7.64 13.10
CA MET A 30 -11.47 -6.63 14.03
C MET A 30 -10.49 -6.32 15.17
N ASP A 31 -9.88 -7.34 15.77
CA ASP A 31 -8.90 -7.18 16.85
C ASP A 31 -7.68 -6.36 16.38
N ILE A 32 -7.19 -6.63 15.16
CA ILE A 32 -6.11 -5.84 14.54
C ILE A 32 -6.54 -4.39 14.35
N LEU A 33 -7.73 -4.14 13.79
CA LEU A 33 -8.24 -2.78 13.58
C LEU A 33 -8.41 -2.02 14.91
N GLN A 34 -8.87 -2.70 15.97
CA GLN A 34 -8.95 -2.12 17.31
C GLN A 34 -7.57 -1.79 17.89
N HIS A 35 -6.58 -2.67 17.69
CA HIS A 35 -5.20 -2.41 18.14
C HIS A 35 -4.63 -1.11 17.57
N PHE A 36 -4.88 -0.83 16.30
CA PHE A 36 -4.45 0.39 15.63
C PHE A 36 -5.42 1.57 15.80
N ASN A 37 -6.41 1.45 16.69
CA ASN A 37 -7.42 2.48 16.95
C ASN A 37 -8.18 2.89 15.68
N CYS A 38 -8.35 1.98 14.72
CA CYS A 38 -9.20 2.14 13.54
C CYS A 38 -10.67 1.81 13.84
N LEU A 39 -10.93 1.11 14.95
CA LEU A 39 -12.27 0.66 15.35
C LEU A 39 -12.47 0.83 16.86
N VAL A 40 -13.60 1.41 17.26
CA VAL A 40 -14.07 1.49 18.66
C VAL A 40 -15.53 1.08 18.69
N ASP A 41 -15.92 0.11 19.53
CA ASP A 41 -17.30 -0.39 19.62
C ASP A 41 -17.93 -0.74 18.25
N VAL A 42 -17.13 -1.31 17.34
CA VAL A 42 -17.53 -1.69 15.97
C VAL A 42 -17.87 -0.49 15.07
N GLN A 43 -17.54 0.73 15.49
CA GLN A 43 -17.63 1.94 14.66
C GLN A 43 -16.23 2.36 14.21
N PRO A 44 -16.07 2.79 12.94
CA PRO A 44 -14.79 3.29 12.47
C PRO A 44 -14.44 4.60 13.18
N THR A 45 -13.17 4.75 13.56
CA THR A 45 -12.61 6.04 14.00
C THR A 45 -12.19 6.86 12.77
N THR A 46 -11.66 8.07 12.96
CA THR A 46 -11.02 8.84 11.87
C THR A 46 -9.96 8.01 11.13
N LEU A 47 -9.12 7.25 11.84
CA LEU A 47 -8.13 6.36 11.22
C LEU A 47 -8.80 5.20 10.48
N GLY A 48 -9.91 4.68 11.01
CA GLY A 48 -10.71 3.65 10.36
C GLY A 48 -11.35 4.15 9.06
N GLU A 49 -11.86 5.38 9.06
CA GLU A 49 -12.45 6.02 7.87
C GLU A 49 -11.39 6.30 6.79
N ILE A 50 -10.19 6.73 7.18
CA ILE A 50 -9.03 6.85 6.27
C ILE A 50 -8.71 5.49 5.64
N ALA A 51 -8.51 4.46 6.46
CA ALA A 51 -8.19 3.12 5.98
C ALA A 51 -9.31 2.52 5.10
N ALA A 52 -10.58 2.77 5.43
CA ALA A 52 -11.71 2.28 4.66
C ALA A 52 -11.89 3.00 3.29
N ALA A 53 -11.36 4.20 3.15
CA ALA A 53 -11.49 5.01 1.93
C ALA A 53 -10.39 4.75 0.89
N ILE A 54 -9.28 4.11 1.28
CA ILE A 54 -8.20 3.73 0.37
C ILE A 54 -8.30 2.25 0.01
N ARG A 55 -7.87 1.90 -1.20
CA ARG A 55 -7.83 0.53 -1.74
C ARG A 55 -6.40 0.16 -2.04
N GLY A 56 -6.03 -1.08 -1.69
CA GLY A 56 -4.71 -1.63 -1.96
C GLY A 56 -4.62 -3.07 -1.48
N GLU A 57 -3.41 -3.61 -1.41
CA GLU A 57 -3.20 -4.97 -0.87
C GLU A 57 -3.28 -5.01 0.67
N ASN A 58 -3.12 -3.85 1.32
CA ASN A 58 -3.26 -3.68 2.76
C ASN A 58 -3.68 -2.24 3.08
N GLU A 59 -4.99 -2.04 3.18
CA GLU A 59 -5.62 -0.73 3.40
C GLU A 59 -5.26 -0.14 4.76
N LEU A 60 -5.08 -0.98 5.78
CA LEU A 60 -4.63 -0.55 7.10
C LEU A 60 -3.23 0.05 7.03
N TRP A 61 -2.29 -0.60 6.33
CA TRP A 61 -0.94 -0.08 6.14
C TRP A 61 -0.94 1.26 5.41
N LEU A 62 -1.63 1.34 4.27
CA LEU A 62 -1.69 2.58 3.47
C LEU A 62 -2.36 3.71 4.26
N GLY A 63 -3.50 3.43 4.89
CA GLY A 63 -4.24 4.41 5.66
C GLY A 63 -3.44 4.96 6.83
N LEU A 64 -2.80 4.10 7.62
CA LEU A 64 -1.97 4.54 8.75
C LEU A 64 -0.69 5.27 8.31
N ALA A 65 -0.07 4.85 7.19
CA ALA A 65 1.09 5.55 6.65
C ALA A 65 0.73 6.97 6.21
N LEU A 66 -0.35 7.14 5.45
CA LEU A 66 -0.82 8.47 5.01
C LEU A 66 -1.27 9.34 6.19
N ALA A 67 -1.93 8.75 7.19
CA ALA A 67 -2.37 9.45 8.40
C ALA A 67 -1.24 9.84 9.37
N SER A 68 -0.01 9.34 9.16
CA SER A 68 1.12 9.58 10.07
C SER A 68 1.63 11.02 10.09
N GLY A 69 1.23 11.84 9.11
CA GLY A 69 1.75 13.21 8.89
C GLY A 69 3.18 13.26 8.35
N GLN A 70 3.85 12.12 8.13
CA GLN A 70 5.24 12.10 7.64
C GLN A 70 5.35 12.60 6.20
N PHE A 71 4.28 12.49 5.42
CA PHE A 71 4.26 12.85 3.99
C PHE A 71 3.98 14.34 3.74
N ASP A 72 3.52 15.09 4.74
CA ASP A 72 2.98 16.45 4.57
C ASP A 72 4.02 17.48 4.06
N GLN A 73 5.30 17.19 4.22
CA GLN A 73 6.41 18.06 3.81
C GLN A 73 7.09 17.60 2.51
N LEU A 74 6.64 16.50 1.91
CA LEU A 74 7.22 16.00 0.67
C LEU A 74 6.70 16.80 -0.51
N GLU A 75 7.61 17.23 -1.39
CA GLU A 75 7.25 17.78 -2.71
C GLU A 75 6.64 16.69 -3.60
N ALA A 76 5.92 17.05 -4.66
CA ALA A 76 5.23 16.10 -5.51
C ALA A 76 6.12 14.93 -6.02
N PRO A 77 7.34 15.15 -6.56
CA PRO A 77 8.20 14.04 -6.97
C PRO A 77 8.61 13.11 -5.82
N GLN A 78 8.84 13.67 -4.64
CA GLN A 78 9.22 12.94 -3.43
C GLN A 78 8.03 12.13 -2.89
N LEU A 79 6.83 12.70 -2.91
CA LEU A 79 5.60 12.02 -2.55
C LEU A 79 5.35 10.83 -3.48
N THR A 80 5.56 10.99 -4.79
CA THR A 80 5.47 9.89 -5.75
C THR A 80 6.38 8.72 -5.37
N ALA A 81 7.65 9.00 -5.06
CA ALA A 81 8.61 7.97 -4.64
C ALA A 81 8.21 7.30 -3.32
N ALA A 82 7.76 8.09 -2.34
CA ALA A 82 7.31 7.58 -1.05
C ALA A 82 6.05 6.70 -1.18
N CYS A 83 5.10 7.06 -2.04
CA CYS A 83 3.93 6.23 -2.35
C CYS A 83 4.34 4.94 -3.08
N ALA A 84 5.28 5.01 -4.02
CA ALA A 84 5.81 3.82 -4.70
C ALA A 84 6.38 2.81 -3.68
N ALA A 85 7.07 3.28 -2.64
CA ALA A 85 7.60 2.44 -1.57
C ALA A 85 6.53 1.60 -0.87
N LEU A 86 5.32 2.15 -0.71
CA LEU A 86 4.22 1.50 0.01
C LEU A 86 3.48 0.44 -0.82
N VAL A 87 3.63 0.48 -2.14
CA VAL A 87 2.86 -0.35 -3.08
C VAL A 87 3.72 -1.28 -3.91
N THR A 88 5.04 -1.18 -3.81
CA THR A 88 5.95 -1.96 -4.64
C THR A 88 6.45 -3.17 -3.88
N GLU A 89 6.22 -4.35 -4.47
CA GLU A 89 6.78 -5.61 -3.97
C GLU A 89 8.31 -5.55 -3.91
N ASN A 90 8.90 -6.26 -2.96
CA ASN A 90 10.35 -6.32 -2.84
C ASN A 90 10.98 -6.78 -4.17
N SER A 91 11.95 -6.01 -4.65
CA SER A 91 12.65 -6.30 -5.90
C SER A 91 13.42 -7.61 -5.85
N ARG A 92 13.70 -8.16 -7.04
CA ARG A 92 14.53 -9.35 -7.17
C ARG A 92 15.97 -9.03 -6.71
N PRO A 93 16.74 -10.00 -6.21
CA PRO A 93 18.09 -9.76 -5.67
C PRO A 93 19.09 -9.16 -6.68
N ASP A 94 18.83 -9.28 -7.98
CA ASP A 94 19.62 -8.77 -9.09
C ASP A 94 19.15 -7.40 -9.61
N THR A 95 18.07 -6.87 -9.03
CA THR A 95 17.54 -5.57 -9.42
C THR A 95 18.45 -4.45 -8.94
N TRP A 96 18.81 -3.51 -9.80
CA TRP A 96 19.64 -2.35 -9.45
C TRP A 96 19.15 -1.08 -10.13
N THR A 97 19.44 0.06 -9.50
CA THR A 97 19.32 1.38 -10.12
C THR A 97 20.54 2.23 -9.78
N ARG A 98 20.92 3.14 -10.68
CA ARG A 98 21.97 4.14 -10.45
C ARG A 98 21.44 5.37 -9.70
N TYR A 99 20.12 5.47 -9.53
CA TYR A 99 19.49 6.57 -8.83
C TYR A 99 19.45 6.32 -7.33
N GLN A 100 19.34 7.41 -6.58
CA GLN A 100 19.13 7.39 -5.13
C GLN A 100 17.91 8.23 -4.81
N ILE A 101 17.12 7.75 -3.86
CA ILE A 101 16.02 8.54 -3.30
C ILE A 101 16.57 9.78 -2.60
N SER A 102 15.79 10.85 -2.57
CA SER A 102 16.14 12.02 -1.79
C SER A 102 16.16 11.72 -0.28
N LYS A 103 16.93 12.53 0.47
CA LYS A 103 17.01 12.42 1.94
C LYS A 103 15.65 12.60 2.61
N ALA A 104 14.77 13.42 2.03
CA ALA A 104 13.41 13.64 2.53
C ALA A 104 12.60 12.34 2.47
N VAL A 105 12.58 11.67 1.31
CA VAL A 105 11.94 10.37 1.13
C VAL A 105 12.54 9.33 2.08
N GLU A 106 13.87 9.26 2.16
CA GLU A 106 14.54 8.29 3.03
C GLU A 106 14.14 8.47 4.51
N LEU A 107 14.03 9.71 4.99
CA LEU A 107 13.60 10.00 6.37
C LEU A 107 12.15 9.56 6.63
N VAL A 108 11.24 9.82 5.69
CA VAL A 108 9.84 9.36 5.78
C VAL A 108 9.79 7.84 5.81
N LEU A 109 10.43 7.14 4.87
CA LEU A 109 10.40 5.68 4.84
C LEU A 109 11.01 5.05 6.11
N ARG A 110 12.05 5.67 6.67
CA ARG A 110 12.62 5.24 7.96
C ARG A 110 11.63 5.44 9.10
N GLY A 111 10.89 6.55 9.12
CA GLY A 111 9.87 6.85 10.12
C GLY A 111 8.71 5.85 10.13
N LEU A 112 8.44 5.19 9.01
CA LEU A 112 7.38 4.18 8.91
C LEU A 112 7.80 2.76 9.37
N ARG A 113 9.09 2.52 9.65
CA ARG A 113 9.59 1.19 10.04
C ARG A 113 8.96 0.65 11.32
N GLY A 114 8.70 1.54 12.29
CA GLY A 114 8.03 1.18 13.55
C GLY A 114 6.62 0.66 13.30
N LEU A 115 5.81 1.47 12.59
CA LEU A 115 4.45 1.10 12.19
C LEU A 115 4.44 -0.23 11.42
N ARG A 116 5.34 -0.40 10.45
CA ARG A 116 5.48 -1.64 9.68
C ARG A 116 5.75 -2.85 10.58
N HIS A 117 6.67 -2.70 11.53
CA HIS A 117 6.99 -3.77 12.48
C HIS A 117 5.78 -4.16 13.34
N ASP A 118 5.04 -3.17 13.84
CA ASP A 118 3.86 -3.40 14.67
C ASP A 118 2.74 -4.08 13.87
N ILE A 119 2.50 -3.68 12.62
CA ILE A 119 1.52 -4.36 11.75
C ILE A 119 1.93 -5.82 11.54
N PHE A 120 3.20 -6.12 11.21
CA PHE A 120 3.65 -7.50 11.07
C PHE A 120 3.46 -8.33 12.34
N LYS A 121 3.73 -7.72 13.50
CA LYS A 121 3.55 -8.38 14.79
C LYS A 121 2.09 -8.74 15.02
N GLN A 122 1.17 -7.81 14.80
CA GLN A 122 -0.27 -8.06 14.97
C GLN A 122 -0.80 -9.09 13.97
N GLN A 123 -0.45 -8.94 12.69
CA GLN A 123 -0.81 -9.90 11.65
C GLN A 123 -0.38 -11.33 12.02
N ARG A 124 0.87 -11.51 12.48
CA ARG A 124 1.38 -12.82 12.92
C ARG A 124 0.64 -13.35 14.15
N GLN A 125 0.32 -12.51 15.13
CA GLN A 125 -0.42 -12.91 16.33
C GLN A 125 -1.83 -13.43 16.00
N HIS A 126 -2.45 -12.83 14.98
CA HIS A 126 -3.81 -13.14 14.53
C HIS A 126 -3.86 -14.08 13.31
N GLN A 127 -2.73 -14.64 12.88
CA GLN A 127 -2.61 -15.53 11.71
C GLN A 127 -3.14 -14.91 10.40
N VAL A 128 -3.06 -13.58 10.28
CA VAL A 128 -3.35 -12.81 9.07
C VAL A 128 -2.02 -12.59 8.34
N MET A 129 -2.02 -12.68 7.00
CA MET A 129 -0.80 -12.59 6.18
C MET A 129 -1.02 -11.66 4.98
N LEU A 130 -1.30 -10.38 5.24
CA LEU A 130 -1.33 -9.34 4.21
C LEU A 130 0.06 -8.70 4.05
N PRO A 131 0.43 -8.30 2.84
CA PRO A 131 1.70 -7.65 2.60
C PRO A 131 1.78 -6.28 3.29
N VAL A 132 2.99 -5.90 3.69
CA VAL A 132 3.30 -4.56 4.23
C VAL A 132 4.57 -4.09 3.53
N TRP A 133 4.38 -3.59 2.31
CA TRP A 133 5.49 -3.19 1.43
C TRP A 133 6.16 -1.91 1.94
N LEU A 134 7.49 -1.89 1.85
CA LEU A 134 8.31 -0.73 2.15
C LEU A 134 9.63 -0.88 1.40
N GLU A 135 9.57 -0.62 0.09
CA GLU A 135 10.69 -0.70 -0.85
C GLU A 135 11.51 0.61 -0.81
N TYR A 136 12.83 0.54 -0.97
CA TYR A 136 13.73 1.71 -0.98
C TYR A 136 14.49 1.90 -2.29
N GLU A 137 14.97 0.83 -2.91
CA GLU A 137 15.94 0.89 -4.00
C GLU A 137 15.29 1.33 -5.31
N ILE A 138 14.26 0.63 -5.77
CA ILE A 138 13.63 0.91 -7.07
C ILE A 138 12.69 2.12 -7.04
N THR A 139 12.28 2.57 -5.86
CA THR A 139 11.51 3.82 -5.72
C THR A 139 12.27 5.06 -6.20
N ALA A 140 13.61 5.02 -6.24
CA ALA A 140 14.42 6.09 -6.80
C ALA A 140 14.18 6.31 -8.31
N VAL A 141 13.82 5.25 -9.05
CA VAL A 141 13.43 5.34 -10.47
C VAL A 141 12.16 6.17 -10.60
N VAL A 142 11.19 5.95 -9.70
CA VAL A 142 9.92 6.69 -9.68
C VAL A 142 10.13 8.16 -9.36
N GLU A 143 11.00 8.48 -8.38
CA GLU A 143 11.34 9.87 -8.06
C GLU A 143 11.94 10.62 -9.27
N ARG A 144 12.79 9.93 -10.04
CA ARG A 144 13.46 10.51 -11.22
C ARG A 144 12.50 10.69 -12.37
N TRP A 145 11.60 9.75 -12.58
CA TRP A 145 10.51 9.92 -13.54
C TRP A 145 9.65 11.13 -13.19
N ALA A 146 9.25 11.26 -11.92
CA ALA A 146 8.49 12.42 -11.45
C ALA A 146 9.30 13.73 -11.47
N SER A 147 10.64 13.65 -11.55
CA SER A 147 11.53 14.79 -11.78
C SER A 147 11.76 15.05 -13.28
N GLU A 148 10.89 14.54 -14.14
CA GLU A 148 10.83 14.81 -15.58
C GLU A 148 11.96 14.20 -16.44
N THR A 149 12.70 13.22 -15.92
CA THR A 149 13.76 12.51 -16.67
C THR A 149 13.23 11.89 -17.97
N ASP A 150 14.04 11.88 -19.04
CA ASP A 150 13.68 11.21 -20.31
C ASP A 150 13.47 9.70 -20.11
N TRP A 151 12.54 9.10 -20.85
CA TRP A 151 12.21 7.68 -20.71
C TRP A 151 13.40 6.77 -21.01
N ASN A 152 14.14 7.03 -22.09
CA ASN A 152 15.28 6.18 -22.47
C ASN A 152 16.41 6.33 -21.46
N GLU A 153 16.67 7.57 -21.00
CA GLU A 153 17.62 7.81 -19.93
C GLU A 153 17.23 7.06 -18.65
N LEU A 154 15.96 7.08 -18.27
CA LEU A 154 15.46 6.38 -17.08
C LEU A 154 15.73 4.87 -17.17
N CYS A 155 15.39 4.26 -18.31
CA CYS A 155 15.57 2.83 -18.59
C CYS A 155 17.06 2.43 -18.59
N ASP A 156 17.95 3.25 -19.13
CA ASP A 156 19.40 2.98 -19.16
C ASP A 156 20.07 2.97 -17.78
N HIS A 157 19.40 3.50 -16.76
CA HIS A 157 19.92 3.64 -15.39
C HIS A 157 19.33 2.65 -14.38
N THR A 158 18.64 1.62 -14.86
CA THR A 158 18.08 0.54 -14.03
C THR A 158 18.17 -0.81 -14.74
N SER A 159 18.09 -1.90 -13.99
CA SER A 159 17.94 -3.25 -14.55
C SER A 159 16.49 -3.66 -14.77
N LEU A 160 15.54 -2.82 -14.35
CA LEU A 160 14.12 -3.09 -14.56
C LEU A 160 13.80 -3.07 -16.05
N ASP A 161 12.97 -4.01 -16.49
CA ASP A 161 12.39 -3.90 -17.81
C ASP A 161 11.35 -2.77 -17.86
N GLU A 162 11.11 -2.24 -19.06
CA GLU A 162 10.16 -1.15 -19.28
C GLU A 162 8.76 -1.47 -18.74
N GLY A 163 8.34 -2.73 -18.82
CA GLY A 163 7.04 -3.19 -18.32
C GLY A 163 6.92 -3.11 -16.80
N ASP A 164 7.97 -3.46 -16.07
CA ASP A 164 8.06 -3.33 -14.62
C ASP A 164 8.06 -1.87 -14.20
N ILE A 165 8.78 -0.99 -14.91
CA ILE A 165 8.76 0.45 -14.65
C ILE A 165 7.34 1.00 -14.82
N VAL A 166 6.69 0.71 -15.96
CA VAL A 166 5.29 1.13 -16.22
C VAL A 166 4.35 0.57 -15.14
N ARG A 167 4.51 -0.69 -14.74
CA ARG A 167 3.68 -1.32 -13.70
C ARG A 167 3.81 -0.61 -12.35
N ILE A 168 5.04 -0.28 -11.93
CA ILE A 168 5.29 0.44 -10.67
C ILE A 168 4.69 1.85 -10.75
N LEU A 169 4.90 2.56 -11.86
CA LEU A 169 4.37 3.90 -12.07
C LEU A 169 2.83 3.92 -12.06
N ARG A 170 2.17 2.97 -12.74
CA ARG A 170 0.70 2.84 -12.72
C ARG A 170 0.14 2.52 -11.34
N ARG A 171 0.77 1.61 -10.59
CA ARG A 171 0.38 1.31 -9.19
C ARG A 171 0.53 2.54 -8.28
N THR A 172 1.60 3.31 -8.50
CA THR A 172 1.85 4.54 -7.75
C THR A 172 0.83 5.62 -8.10
N ALA A 173 0.55 5.82 -9.38
CA ALA A 173 -0.48 6.74 -9.86
C ALA A 173 -1.86 6.37 -9.31
N ASP A 174 -2.21 5.09 -9.26
CA ASP A 174 -3.47 4.62 -8.68
C ASP A 174 -3.60 5.07 -7.21
N VAL A 175 -2.61 4.78 -6.36
CA VAL A 175 -2.67 5.21 -4.95
C VAL A 175 -2.68 6.73 -4.80
N LEU A 176 -1.87 7.47 -5.57
CA LEU A 176 -1.90 8.93 -5.57
C LEU A 176 -3.30 9.46 -5.95
N SER A 177 -3.95 8.86 -6.94
CA SER A 177 -5.30 9.24 -7.39
C SER A 177 -6.38 9.05 -6.33
N GLN A 178 -6.18 8.13 -5.40
CA GLN A 178 -7.10 7.89 -4.30
C GLN A 178 -6.96 8.95 -3.19
N ILE A 179 -5.76 9.48 -2.93
CA ILE A 179 -5.45 10.40 -1.80
C ILE A 179 -6.43 11.59 -1.72
N PRO A 180 -6.77 12.31 -2.81
CA PRO A 180 -7.71 13.43 -2.75
C PRO A 180 -9.14 13.07 -2.32
N HIS A 181 -9.49 11.79 -2.34
CA HIS A 181 -10.80 11.26 -1.98
C HIS A 181 -10.82 10.60 -0.60
N VAL A 182 -9.66 10.43 0.04
CA VAL A 182 -9.56 9.90 1.40
C VAL A 182 -9.91 11.02 2.40
N PRO A 183 -10.86 10.81 3.32
CA PRO A 183 -11.26 11.83 4.28
C PRO A 183 -10.15 12.10 5.30
N HIS A 184 -10.17 13.26 5.94
CA HIS A 184 -9.29 13.64 7.07
C HIS A 184 -7.79 13.75 6.79
N LEU A 185 -7.33 13.49 5.56
CA LEU A 185 -5.94 13.74 5.18
C LEU A 185 -5.65 15.24 5.11
N SER A 186 -4.37 15.60 5.28
CA SER A 186 -3.94 17.00 5.29
C SER A 186 -4.18 17.65 3.91
N PRO A 187 -4.56 18.94 3.86
CA PRO A 187 -4.69 19.67 2.59
C PRO A 187 -3.40 19.69 1.77
N GLN A 188 -2.24 19.71 2.44
CA GLN A 188 -0.92 19.67 1.82
C GLN A 188 -0.70 18.35 1.08
N LEU A 189 -0.95 17.22 1.74
CA LEU A 189 -0.84 15.90 1.12
C LEU A 189 -1.80 15.76 -0.07
N ILE A 190 -3.03 16.25 0.07
CA ILE A 190 -4.02 16.25 -1.02
C ILE A 190 -3.55 17.10 -2.21
N GLY A 191 -3.00 18.29 -1.95
CA GLY A 191 -2.46 19.18 -2.98
C GLY A 191 -1.30 18.54 -3.74
N ASN A 192 -0.32 18.02 -3.01
CA ASN A 192 0.88 17.43 -3.60
C ASN A 192 0.56 16.11 -4.34
N ALA A 193 -0.45 15.35 -3.89
CA ALA A 193 -0.90 14.17 -4.60
C ALA A 193 -1.53 14.51 -5.97
N ARG A 194 -2.30 15.60 -6.05
CA ARG A 194 -2.86 16.07 -7.34
C ARG A 194 -1.76 16.47 -8.31
N GLU A 195 -0.80 17.25 -7.84
CA GLU A 195 0.36 17.65 -8.65
C GLU A 195 1.19 16.43 -9.09
N ALA A 196 1.40 15.46 -8.21
CA ALA A 196 2.12 14.23 -8.53
C ALA A 196 1.44 13.41 -9.65
N ILE A 197 0.10 13.37 -9.68
CA ILE A 197 -0.64 12.68 -10.75
C ILE A 197 -0.44 13.39 -12.10
N GLU A 198 -0.50 14.72 -12.12
CA GLU A 198 -0.27 15.51 -13.34
C GLU A 198 1.16 15.30 -13.88
N ILE A 199 2.15 15.25 -12.99
CA ILE A 199 3.55 14.96 -13.35
C ILE A 199 3.70 13.56 -13.95
N LEU A 200 2.99 12.56 -13.40
CA LEU A 200 3.03 11.19 -13.89
C LEU A 200 2.31 11.00 -15.24
N ASP A 201 1.42 11.91 -15.63
CA ASP A 201 0.62 11.82 -16.86
C ASP A 201 1.44 12.14 -18.13
N ARG A 202 2.44 11.29 -18.40
CA ARG A 202 3.39 11.41 -19.51
C ARG A 202 3.56 10.07 -20.20
N PHE A 203 3.86 10.09 -21.51
CA PHE A 203 4.20 8.87 -22.25
C PHE A 203 5.35 8.13 -21.55
N PRO A 204 5.27 6.80 -21.32
CA PRO A 204 4.29 5.85 -21.85
C PRO A 204 3.05 5.58 -20.96
N LEU A 205 2.84 6.33 -19.87
CA LEU A 205 1.73 6.10 -18.94
C LEU A 205 0.37 6.55 -19.48
N ASN A 206 0.37 7.56 -20.36
CA ASN A 206 -0.83 8.16 -20.93
C ASN A 206 -1.32 7.51 -22.24
N GLU A 207 -0.75 6.36 -22.61
CA GLU A 207 -1.25 5.44 -23.66
C GLU A 207 -2.11 4.30 -23.06
#